data_AF-A0AA36M6T6-F1
#
_entry.id   AF-A0AA36M6T6-F1
#
_cell.length_a   1.000
_cell.length_b   1.000
_cell.length_c   1.000
_cell.angle_alpha   90.00
_cell.angle_beta   90.00
_cell.angle_gamma   90.00
#
_symmetry.space_group_name_H-M   'P 1'
#
loop_
_entity.id
_entity.type
_entity.pdbx_description
1 polymer ?
#
loop_
_entity_poly.entity_id
_entity_poly.type
_entity_poly.pdbx_seq_one_letter_code
_entity_poly.pdbx_strand_id
1 'polypeptide(L)'
;MDACYQYFYEGCGGGQNTFYDYSSCRTTCIPADKEKCGGNAPTTGTCSRRNEKCPAGSKCHVGAFGAGICCDTKNEEEWKKERHPVCKTGKLAMKKEWYGDAILLGRSCSHKFCPKGYQCIQTKRLAHCCGGR
;
A
#
# COMPACT_ATOMS: atom_id res chain seq x y z
N MET A 1 -5.71 3.43 -2.11
CA MET A 1 -4.58 2.75 -1.47
C MET A 1 -5.21 1.70 -0.61
N ASP A 2 -4.97 0.46 -0.97
CA ASP A 2 -5.69 -0.72 -0.55
C ASP A 2 -5.25 -1.27 0.83
N ALA A 3 -4.62 -0.45 1.68
CA ALA A 3 -4.17 -0.86 3.00
C ALA A 3 -4.17 0.28 4.04
N CYS A 4 -4.36 -0.12 5.30
CA CYS A 4 -4.26 0.74 6.48
C CYS A 4 -2.89 0.60 7.12
N TYR A 5 -2.31 1.74 7.51
CA TYR A 5 -0.94 1.81 8.00
C TYR A 5 -0.93 2.41 9.40
N GLN A 6 -0.26 1.72 10.33
CA GLN A 6 -0.16 2.16 11.71
C GLN A 6 0.80 3.36 11.85
N TYR A 7 0.55 4.18 12.86
CA TYR A 7 1.42 5.27 13.26
C TYR A 7 1.36 5.46 14.78
N PHE A 8 2.39 6.10 15.34
CA PHE A 8 2.40 6.49 16.74
C PHE A 8 1.57 7.75 16.92
N TYR A 9 0.46 7.63 17.65
CA TYR A 9 -0.41 8.77 17.96
C TYR A 9 0.01 9.39 19.30
N GLU A 10 0.38 10.68 19.28
CA GLU A 10 0.87 11.41 20.45
C GLU A 10 -0.26 11.93 21.36
N GLY A 11 -1.52 11.68 21.01
CA GLY A 11 -2.70 12.01 21.83
C GLY A 11 -3.50 13.22 21.35
N CYS A 12 -2.99 14.00 20.39
CA CYS A 12 -3.70 15.14 19.78
C CYS A 12 -3.46 15.24 18.27
N GLY A 13 -4.30 15.99 17.55
CA GLY A 13 -4.18 16.21 16.10
C GLY A 13 -4.65 15.05 15.22
N GLY A 14 -5.32 14.05 15.80
CA GLY A 14 -5.98 12.99 15.04
C GLY A 14 -7.18 13.54 14.26
N GLY A 15 -7.40 13.03 13.06
CA GLY A 15 -8.47 13.48 12.17
C GLY A 15 -9.45 12.36 11.85
N GLN A 16 -10.30 12.58 10.84
CA GLN A 16 -11.25 11.58 10.34
C GLN A 16 -10.58 10.31 9.76
N ASN A 17 -9.27 10.35 9.51
CA ASN A 17 -8.46 9.21 9.04
C ASN A 17 -7.56 8.64 10.16
N THR A 18 -8.04 8.68 11.41
CA THR A 18 -7.40 8.11 12.60
C THR A 18 -8.34 7.07 13.20
N PHE A 19 -7.86 5.84 13.35
CA PHE A 19 -8.65 4.71 13.84
C PHE A 19 -7.88 3.99 14.94
N TYR A 20 -8.60 3.51 15.96
CA TYR A 20 -8.00 2.77 17.08
C TYR A 20 -7.56 1.36 16.70
N ASP A 21 -8.19 0.76 15.69
CA ASP A 21 -7.91 -0.59 15.25
C ASP A 21 -7.91 -0.70 13.71
N TYR A 22 -7.24 -1.75 13.22
CA TYR A 22 -7.10 -2.01 11.79
C TYR A 22 -8.44 -2.33 11.12
N SER A 23 -9.37 -2.99 11.82
CA SER A 23 -10.67 -3.39 11.27
C SER A 23 -11.51 -2.15 10.93
N SER A 24 -11.58 -1.20 11.86
CA SER A 24 -12.28 0.08 11.67
C SER A 24 -11.71 0.88 10.51
N CYS A 25 -10.39 1.01 10.40
CA CYS A 25 -9.77 1.64 9.23
C CYS A 25 -10.11 0.89 7.93
N ARG A 26 -10.03 -0.44 7.97
CA ARG A 26 -10.26 -1.29 6.80
C ARG A 26 -11.68 -1.15 6.26
N THR A 27 -12.69 -1.20 7.13
CA THR A 27 -14.09 -1.13 6.73
C THR A 27 -14.47 0.27 6.25
N THR A 28 -13.90 1.32 6.84
CA THR A 28 -14.17 2.71 6.43
C THR A 28 -13.49 3.08 5.11
N CYS A 29 -12.21 2.76 4.93
CA CYS A 29 -11.42 3.33 3.82
C CYS A 29 -11.29 2.41 2.60
N ILE A 30 -11.14 1.10 2.80
CA ILE A 30 -10.73 0.19 1.72
C ILE A 30 -11.79 -0.01 0.64
N PRO A 31 -13.11 -0.07 0.94
CA PRO A 31 -14.13 -0.20 -0.11
C PRO A 31 -14.08 0.91 -1.16
N ALA A 32 -13.79 2.16 -0.76
CA ALA A 32 -13.69 3.32 -1.65
C ALA A 32 -12.40 3.36 -2.49
N ASP A 33 -11.43 2.51 -2.15
CA ASP A 33 -10.15 2.40 -2.82
C ASP A 33 -10.04 1.14 -3.71
N LYS A 34 -11.12 0.36 -3.82
CA LYS A 34 -11.23 -0.73 -4.79
C LYS A 34 -11.26 -0.17 -6.20
N GLU A 35 -10.71 -0.93 -7.14
CA GLU A 35 -10.69 -0.59 -8.58
C GLU A 35 -9.89 0.68 -8.93
N LYS A 36 -8.79 0.93 -8.21
CA LYS A 36 -7.79 1.98 -8.53
C LYS A 36 -6.45 1.37 -8.92
N CYS A 37 -5.67 2.13 -9.70
CA CYS A 37 -4.28 1.77 -9.95
C CYS A 37 -3.45 1.87 -8.67
N GLY A 38 -2.32 1.15 -8.66
CA GLY A 38 -1.37 1.08 -7.56
C GLY A 38 -1.02 2.46 -7.02
N GLY A 39 -1.10 2.60 -5.69
CA GLY A 39 -0.79 3.86 -5.02
C GLY A 39 -1.75 5.02 -5.33
N ASN A 40 -2.99 4.74 -5.73
CA ASN A 40 -3.98 5.75 -6.17
C ASN A 40 -3.55 6.54 -7.40
N ALA A 41 -2.72 5.95 -8.26
CA ALA A 41 -2.36 6.59 -9.52
C ALA A 41 -3.59 6.79 -10.44
N PRO A 42 -3.58 7.82 -11.29
CA PRO A 42 -4.66 8.04 -12.25
C PRO A 42 -4.74 6.88 -13.24
N THR A 43 -5.96 6.55 -13.66
CA THR A 43 -6.18 5.60 -14.74
C THR A 43 -5.77 6.22 -16.06
N THR A 44 -5.22 5.42 -16.96
CA THR A 44 -4.89 5.87 -18.32
C THR A 44 -6.03 5.58 -19.31
N GLY A 45 -7.08 4.90 -18.86
CA GLY A 45 -8.22 4.50 -19.69
C GLY A 45 -9.07 3.43 -19.01
N THR A 46 -10.05 2.94 -19.73
CA THR A 46 -10.93 1.83 -19.32
C THR A 46 -10.74 0.64 -20.26
N CYS A 47 -11.00 -0.55 -19.75
CA CYS A 47 -10.93 -1.80 -20.49
C CYS A 47 -11.99 -2.76 -19.95
N SER A 48 -12.07 -3.96 -20.50
CA SER A 48 -12.97 -5.01 -20.00
C SER A 48 -12.42 -6.39 -20.32
N ARG A 49 -12.99 -7.42 -19.70
CA ARG A 49 -12.65 -8.83 -20.01
C ARG A 49 -12.79 -9.20 -21.49
N ARG A 50 -13.63 -8.48 -22.24
CA ARG A 50 -13.87 -8.69 -23.68
C ARG A 50 -13.00 -7.80 -24.56
N ASN A 51 -12.43 -6.73 -24.00
CA ASN A 51 -11.62 -5.76 -24.72
C ASN A 51 -10.52 -5.25 -23.78
N GLU A 52 -9.39 -5.93 -23.80
CA GLU A 52 -8.22 -5.66 -22.94
C GLU A 52 -7.29 -4.60 -23.55
N LYS A 53 -7.74 -3.87 -24.58
CA LYS A 53 -6.96 -2.82 -25.21
C LYS A 53 -6.77 -1.64 -24.25
N CYS A 54 -5.52 -1.32 -23.98
CA CYS A 54 -5.11 -0.14 -23.21
C CYS A 54 -4.11 0.69 -24.03
N PRO A 55 -3.93 1.99 -23.68
CA PRO A 55 -2.88 2.81 -24.27
C PRO A 55 -1.49 2.18 -24.11
N ALA A 56 -0.57 2.54 -25.01
CA ALA A 56 0.81 2.06 -24.94
C ALA A 56 1.44 2.41 -23.59
N GLY A 57 2.07 1.42 -22.95
CA GLY A 57 2.64 1.55 -21.61
C GLY A 57 1.68 1.19 -20.47
N SER A 58 0.40 0.91 -20.74
CA SER A 58 -0.58 0.54 -19.72
C SER A 58 -1.11 -0.88 -19.87
N LYS A 59 -1.54 -1.47 -18.74
CA LYS A 59 -2.13 -2.81 -18.67
C LYS A 59 -3.56 -2.76 -18.13
N CYS A 60 -4.39 -3.67 -18.61
CA CYS A 60 -5.77 -3.80 -18.18
C CYS A 60 -5.86 -4.56 -16.85
N HIS A 61 -6.47 -3.94 -15.84
CA HIS A 61 -6.81 -4.55 -14.56
C HIS A 61 -8.32 -4.74 -14.51
N VAL A 62 -8.77 -5.98 -14.71
CA VAL A 62 -10.19 -6.33 -14.74
C VAL A 62 -10.68 -6.63 -13.33
N GLY A 63 -11.74 -5.94 -12.91
CA GLY A 63 -12.45 -6.18 -11.65
C GLY A 63 -13.37 -7.41 -11.70
N ALA A 64 -14.00 -7.71 -10.57
CA ALA A 64 -14.82 -8.92 -10.38
C ALA A 64 -16.00 -9.04 -11.35
N PHE A 65 -16.53 -7.91 -11.85
CA PHE A 65 -17.68 -7.86 -12.75
C PHE A 65 -17.31 -7.71 -14.23
N GLY A 66 -16.03 -7.86 -14.58
CA GLY A 66 -15.56 -7.82 -15.97
C GLY A 66 -15.32 -6.42 -16.54
N ALA A 67 -15.73 -5.36 -15.84
CA ALA A 67 -15.22 -4.00 -16.07
C ALA A 67 -13.77 -3.90 -15.62
N GLY A 68 -12.95 -3.14 -16.33
CA GLY A 68 -11.54 -2.97 -16.00
C GLY A 68 -11.05 -1.55 -16.23
N ILE A 69 -9.91 -1.25 -15.63
CA ILE A 69 -9.21 0.03 -15.79
C ILE A 69 -7.81 -0.22 -16.36
N CYS A 70 -7.31 0.73 -17.14
CA CYS A 70 -5.95 0.72 -17.63
C CYS A 70 -5.04 1.45 -16.63
N CYS A 71 -3.99 0.77 -16.19
CA CYS A 71 -2.99 1.33 -15.28
C CYS A 71 -1.62 1.37 -15.94
N ASP A 72 -0.89 2.47 -15.72
CA ASP A 72 0.47 2.62 -16.22
C ASP A 72 1.38 1.52 -15.64
N THR A 73 2.09 0.81 -16.51
CA THR A 73 2.88 -0.36 -16.13
C THR A 73 4.04 0.04 -15.21
N LYS A 74 4.67 1.20 -15.44
CA LYS A 74 5.79 1.67 -14.62
C LYS A 74 5.31 2.01 -13.21
N ASN A 75 4.16 2.66 -13.08
CA ASN A 75 3.53 2.93 -11.80
C ASN A 75 3.23 1.64 -11.02
N GLU A 76 2.65 0.64 -11.68
CA GLU A 76 2.33 -0.65 -11.05
C GLU A 76 3.60 -1.38 -10.57
N GLU A 77 4.66 -1.34 -11.37
CA GLU A 77 5.96 -1.91 -11.01
C GLU A 77 6.60 -1.19 -9.81
N GLU A 78 6.58 0.14 -9.80
CA GLU A 78 7.01 0.93 -8.63
C GLU A 78 6.18 0.60 -7.39
N TRP A 79 4.86 0.55 -7.53
CA TRP A 79 3.96 0.23 -6.42
C TRP A 79 4.20 -1.18 -5.88
N LYS A 80 4.46 -2.15 -6.76
CA LYS A 80 4.81 -3.51 -6.36
C LYS A 80 6.11 -3.55 -5.57
N LYS A 81 7.14 -2.80 -5.98
CA LYS A 81 8.43 -2.71 -5.28
C LYS A 81 8.27 -2.06 -3.90
N GLU A 82 7.46 -1.02 -3.79
CA GLU A 82 7.20 -0.37 -2.49
C GLU A 82 6.42 -1.25 -1.52
N ARG A 83 5.53 -2.13 -2.02
CA ARG A 83 4.80 -3.10 -1.20
C ARG A 83 5.60 -4.35 -0.84
N HIS A 84 6.67 -4.64 -1.58
CA HIS A 84 7.57 -5.76 -1.33
C HIS A 84 9.02 -5.24 -1.26
N PRO A 85 9.32 -4.36 -0.30
CA PRO A 85 10.65 -3.80 -0.16
C PRO A 85 11.64 -4.88 0.28
N VAL A 86 12.93 -4.64 0.03
CA VAL A 86 14.02 -5.51 0.46
C VAL A 86 15.03 -4.67 1.24
N CYS A 87 15.46 -5.17 2.39
CA CYS A 87 16.52 -4.53 3.16
C CYS A 87 17.88 -4.80 2.53
N LYS A 88 18.68 -3.74 2.32
CA LYS A 88 20.09 -3.89 1.90
C LYS A 88 20.91 -4.60 2.98
N THR A 89 20.60 -4.30 4.24
CA THR A 89 21.24 -4.86 5.43
C THR A 89 20.17 -5.17 6.47
N GLY A 90 20.28 -6.32 7.13
CA GLY A 90 19.32 -6.75 8.15
C GLY A 90 18.05 -7.38 7.57
N LYS A 91 17.05 -7.56 8.44
CA LYS A 91 15.77 -8.20 8.12
C LYS A 91 14.65 -7.16 8.05
N LEU A 92 13.60 -7.48 7.29
CA LEU A 92 12.37 -6.70 7.27
C LEU A 92 11.61 -6.89 8.57
N ALA A 93 11.05 -5.81 9.11
CA ALA A 93 10.10 -5.95 10.20
C ALA A 93 8.82 -6.61 9.67
N MET A 94 8.36 -7.63 10.40
CA MET A 94 7.12 -8.33 10.11
C MET A 94 6.10 -8.01 11.20
N LYS A 95 4.83 -8.05 10.84
CA LYS A 95 3.69 -8.01 11.76
C LYS A 95 2.90 -9.31 11.65
N LYS A 96 2.32 -9.76 12.75
CA LYS A 96 1.39 -10.89 12.75
C LYS A 96 0.01 -10.42 12.32
N GLU A 97 -0.55 -11.08 11.32
CA GLU A 97 -1.92 -10.93 10.88
C GLU A 97 -2.66 -12.26 11.05
N TRP A 98 -3.98 -12.25 10.93
CA TRP A 98 -4.81 -13.45 11.08
C TRP A 98 -4.51 -14.55 10.05
N TYR A 99 -3.96 -14.17 8.90
CA TYR A 99 -3.57 -15.07 7.81
C TYR A 99 -2.06 -15.41 7.79
N GLY A 100 -1.31 -15.00 8.81
CA GLY A 100 0.13 -15.24 8.93
C GLY A 100 0.96 -13.97 9.03
N ASP A 101 2.27 -14.10 8.81
CA ASP A 101 3.20 -12.97 8.88
C ASP A 101 3.08 -12.08 7.63
N ALA A 102 2.93 -10.77 7.85
CA ALA A 102 2.88 -9.76 6.82
C ALA A 102 3.98 -8.71 7.01
N ILE A 103 4.44 -8.08 5.94
CA ILE A 103 5.46 -7.02 6.02
C ILE A 103 4.89 -5.83 6.78
N LEU A 104 5.65 -5.31 7.75
CA LEU A 104 5.29 -4.09 8.45
C LEU A 104 5.64 -2.87 7.57
N LEU A 105 4.63 -2.34 6.89
CA LEU A 105 4.72 -1.12 6.09
C LEU A 105 4.07 0.05 6.82
N GLY A 106 4.51 1.26 6.48
CA GLY A 106 3.95 2.53 6.94
C GLY A 106 3.80 3.52 5.79
N ARG A 107 3.18 4.68 6.04
CA ARG A 107 3.10 5.78 5.07
C ARG A 107 4.31 6.71 5.08
N SER A 108 4.79 7.00 6.28
CA SER A 108 5.89 7.94 6.49
C SER A 108 6.76 7.48 7.64
N CYS A 109 8.08 7.69 7.56
CA CYS A 109 8.97 7.48 8.69
C CYS A 109 8.71 8.44 9.84
N SER A 110 8.12 9.62 9.57
CA SER A 110 7.69 10.56 10.62
C SER A 110 6.61 9.99 11.54
N HIS A 111 5.92 8.93 11.10
CA HIS A 111 4.89 8.24 11.88
C HIS A 111 5.44 7.34 12.98
N LYS A 112 6.77 7.19 13.10
CA LYS A 112 7.45 6.46 14.19
C LYS A 112 6.87 5.04 14.42
N PHE A 113 6.53 4.33 13.34
CA PHE A 113 5.85 3.04 13.40
C PHE A 113 6.80 1.83 13.47
N CYS A 114 8.11 2.04 13.31
CA CYS A 114 9.11 0.97 13.37
C CYS A 114 9.36 0.51 14.81
N PRO A 115 9.47 -0.82 15.04
CA PRO A 115 9.81 -1.35 16.36
C PRO A 115 11.26 -1.01 16.75
N LYS A 116 11.57 -1.13 18.04
CA LYS A 116 12.94 -0.91 18.56
C LYS A 116 13.95 -1.82 17.84
N GLY A 117 15.10 -1.26 17.48
CA GLY A 117 16.16 -1.98 16.76
C GLY A 117 15.99 -2.02 15.23
N TYR A 118 14.93 -1.40 14.70
CA TYR A 118 14.73 -1.22 13.27
C TYR A 118 14.87 0.25 12.88
N GLN A 119 15.51 0.48 11.74
CA GLN A 119 15.60 1.79 11.10
C GLN A 119 14.50 1.90 10.04
N CYS A 120 13.87 3.07 9.97
CA CYS A 120 12.87 3.34 8.96
C CYS A 120 13.52 3.79 7.65
N ILE A 121 13.04 3.24 6.53
CA ILE A 121 13.44 3.61 5.18
C ILE A 121 12.22 4.17 4.45
N GLN A 122 12.28 5.46 4.10
CA GLN A 122 11.24 6.15 3.33
C GLN A 122 11.39 5.85 1.84
N THR A 123 10.30 5.45 1.19
CA THR A 123 10.18 5.36 -0.27
C THR A 123 9.25 6.46 -0.79
N LYS A 124 8.94 6.45 -2.09
CA LYS A 124 8.15 7.51 -2.74
C LYS A 124 6.74 7.63 -2.13
N ARG A 125 6.09 6.52 -1.79
CA ARG A 125 4.72 6.53 -1.20
C ARG A 125 4.59 5.79 0.12
N LEU A 126 5.49 4.87 0.41
CA LEU A 126 5.45 4.03 1.61
C LEU A 126 6.75 4.15 2.39
N ALA A 127 6.78 3.55 3.57
CA ALA A 127 7.95 3.38 4.38
C ALA A 127 8.00 1.93 4.89
N HIS A 128 9.20 1.42 5.13
CA HIS A 128 9.40 0.09 5.70
C HIS A 128 10.52 0.12 6.73
N CYS A 129 10.58 -0.91 7.56
CA CYS A 129 11.52 -0.99 8.66
C CYS A 129 12.54 -2.09 8.40
N CYS A 130 13.82 -1.72 8.36
CA CYS A 130 14.94 -2.65 8.22
C CYS A 130 15.75 -2.67 9.51
N GLY A 131 15.98 -3.86 10.04
CA GLY A 131 16.60 -4.01 11.34
C GLY A 131 16.93 -5.45 11.66
N GLY A 132 17.70 -5.62 12.70
CA GLY A 132 18.31 -6.91 13.03
C GLY A 132 19.79 -6.70 13.28
N ARG A 133 20.16 -6.84 14.55
CA ARG A 133 21.44 -7.44 14.92
C ARG A 133 21.40 -8.92 14.58
#